data_AF-A0A7S0RD24-F1
#
_entry.id   AF-A0A7S0RD24-F1
#
_cell.length_a   1.000
_cell.length_b   1.000
_cell.length_c   1.000
_cell.angle_alpha   90.00
_cell.angle_beta   90.00
_cell.angle_gamma   90.00
#
_symmetry.space_group_name_H-M   'P 1'
#
loop_
_entity.id
_entity.type
_entity.pdbx_description
1 polymer ?
#
loop_
_entity_poly.entity_id
_entity_poly.type
_entity_poly.pdbx_seq_one_letter_code
_entity_poly.pdbx_strand_id
1 'polypeptide(L)'
;EAAEDAPIYFKKAFDESEGEWTQHKAKSCIDTARKGLKGSIPEGFPYVHVEFGLQGGYLHAIDEEEKFNAQLGRDVLIGICDLPAERAHQRNRPEDPAAVRRALGDFLKQWAPYDWTKQLA
;
A
#
# COMPACT_ATOMS: atom_id res chain seq x y z
N GLU A 1 -6.03 -1.88 -16.76
CA GLU A 1 -7.31 -1.40 -16.20
C GLU A 1 -7.25 -1.19 -14.68
N ALA A 2 -7.50 -2.17 -13.81
CA ALA A 2 -7.56 -1.90 -12.35
C ALA A 2 -6.29 -1.25 -11.74
N ALA A 3 -5.11 -1.58 -12.24
CA ALA A 3 -3.86 -0.95 -11.81
C ALA A 3 -3.67 0.49 -12.31
N GLU A 4 -4.28 0.86 -13.44
CA GLU A 4 -4.17 2.21 -14.02
C GLU A 4 -5.01 3.21 -13.23
N ASP A 5 -6.13 2.77 -12.67
CA ASP A 5 -7.00 3.60 -11.84
C ASP A 5 -6.56 3.65 -10.37
N ALA A 6 -5.65 2.77 -9.93
CA ALA A 6 -5.19 2.74 -8.54
C ALA A 6 -4.78 4.12 -7.98
N PRO A 7 -4.06 5.00 -8.72
CA PRO A 7 -3.74 6.34 -8.23
C PRO A 7 -4.98 7.17 -7.83
N ILE A 8 -6.07 7.14 -8.62
CA ILE A 8 -7.24 7.97 -8.30
C ILE A 8 -7.94 7.49 -7.03
N TYR A 9 -8.00 6.17 -6.81
CA TYR A 9 -8.58 5.58 -5.59
C TYR A 9 -7.77 5.91 -4.35
N PHE A 10 -6.44 5.76 -4.40
CA PHE A 10 -5.57 6.07 -3.27
C PHE A 10 -5.55 7.56 -2.94
N LYS A 11 -5.54 8.42 -3.96
CA LYS A 11 -5.63 9.88 -3.75
C LYS A 11 -6.91 10.23 -2.98
N LYS A 12 -8.06 9.69 -3.43
CA LYS A 12 -9.35 9.91 -2.76
C LYS A 12 -9.33 9.39 -1.32
N ALA A 13 -8.81 8.18 -1.11
CA ALA A 13 -8.75 7.57 0.21
C ALA A 13 -7.90 8.37 1.21
N PHE A 14 -6.76 8.94 0.77
CA PHE A 14 -5.94 9.82 1.61
C PHE A 14 -6.60 11.19 1.86
N ASP A 15 -7.30 11.74 0.86
CA ASP A 15 -8.05 12.99 1.05
C ASP A 15 -9.23 12.84 2.03
N GLU A 16 -9.76 11.62 2.18
CA GLU A 16 -10.89 11.27 3.06
C GLU A 16 -10.48 10.63 4.40
N SER A 17 -9.20 10.27 4.59
CA SER A 17 -8.75 9.48 5.76
C SER A 17 -8.68 10.26 7.07
N GLU A 18 -8.67 11.59 7.01
CA GLU A 18 -8.57 12.45 8.21
C GLU A 18 -9.70 13.49 8.27
N GLY A 19 -9.98 13.95 9.49
CA GLY A 19 -11.11 14.83 9.79
C GLY A 19 -11.05 16.15 9.03
N GLU A 20 -12.23 16.71 8.73
CA GLU A 20 -12.37 17.91 7.89
C GLU A 20 -11.72 19.20 8.42
N TRP A 21 -11.16 19.14 9.63
CA TRP A 21 -10.65 20.27 10.41
C TRP A 21 -9.19 20.09 10.84
N THR A 22 -8.43 19.17 10.25
CA THR A 22 -6.99 19.10 10.51
C THR A 22 -6.30 20.33 9.91
N GLN A 23 -5.32 20.89 10.64
CA GLN A 23 -4.56 22.07 10.21
C GLN A 23 -3.76 21.83 8.90
N HIS A 24 -3.69 20.58 8.44
CA HIS A 24 -2.92 20.11 7.31
C HIS A 24 -3.76 19.55 6.15
N LYS A 25 -5.09 19.75 6.12
CA LYS A 25 -5.99 19.22 5.05
C LYS A 25 -5.54 19.55 3.61
N ALA A 26 -4.83 20.67 3.40
CA ALA A 26 -4.24 21.03 2.11
C ALA A 26 -3.05 20.14 1.66
N LYS A 27 -2.64 19.17 2.49
CA LYS A 27 -1.48 18.28 2.29
C LYS A 27 -1.77 16.82 2.68
N SER A 28 -3.04 16.40 2.74
CA SER A 28 -3.42 15.00 2.99
C SER A 28 -2.70 14.04 2.03
N CYS A 29 -2.58 14.40 0.75
CA CYS A 29 -1.92 13.57 -0.24
C CYS A 29 -0.71 14.31 -0.84
N ILE A 30 0.49 13.80 -0.55
CA ILE A 30 1.77 14.33 -1.04
C ILE A 30 2.28 13.45 -2.19
N ASP A 31 2.50 14.06 -3.36
CA ASP A 31 3.13 13.40 -4.50
C ASP A 31 4.63 13.17 -4.24
N THR A 32 5.05 11.92 -4.37
CA THR A 32 6.44 11.48 -4.15
C THR A 32 7.21 11.22 -5.46
N ALA A 33 6.59 11.35 -6.64
CA ALA A 33 7.24 11.07 -7.92
C ALA A 33 8.47 11.94 -8.21
N ARG A 34 8.49 13.18 -7.69
CA ARG A 34 9.61 14.11 -7.91
C ARG A 34 10.72 14.03 -6.86
N LYS A 35 10.35 13.95 -5.58
CA LYS A 35 11.31 14.06 -4.45
C LYS A 35 11.61 12.71 -3.78
N GLY A 36 10.89 11.65 -4.16
CA GLY A 36 10.90 10.37 -3.47
C GLY A 36 10.34 10.47 -2.04
N LEU A 37 10.26 9.32 -1.37
CA LEU A 37 9.78 9.25 0.01
C LEU A 37 10.62 10.12 0.97
N LYS A 38 11.94 9.93 0.98
CA LYS A 38 12.86 10.64 1.88
C LYS A 38 12.88 12.16 1.69
N GLY A 39 12.58 12.65 0.48
CA GLY A 39 12.52 14.08 0.19
C GLY A 39 11.16 14.71 0.49
N SER A 40 10.14 13.90 0.80
CA SER A 40 8.77 14.33 1.02
C SER A 40 8.35 14.29 2.50
N ILE A 41 9.07 13.56 3.36
CA ILE A 41 8.78 13.48 4.80
C ILE A 41 10.05 13.53 5.66
N PRO A 42 10.06 14.28 6.79
CA PRO A 42 11.16 14.23 7.76
C PRO A 42 11.30 12.87 8.45
N GLU A 43 12.47 12.60 9.02
CA GLU A 43 12.69 11.42 9.86
C GLU A 43 11.85 11.49 11.15
N GLY A 44 11.35 10.34 11.59
CA GLY A 44 10.61 10.20 12.85
C GLY A 44 9.12 10.56 12.79
N PHE A 45 8.59 10.90 11.61
CA PHE A 45 7.16 11.17 11.43
C PHE A 45 6.42 9.89 10.99
N PRO A 46 5.24 9.55 11.55
CA PRO A 46 4.44 8.42 11.08
C PRO A 46 3.76 8.73 9.73
N TYR A 47 3.73 7.75 8.83
CA TYR A 47 3.15 7.92 7.50
C TYR A 47 2.68 6.60 6.89
N VAL A 48 1.81 6.74 5.89
CA VAL A 48 1.54 5.69 4.91
C VAL A 48 2.05 6.15 3.54
N HIS A 49 2.62 5.22 2.78
CA HIS A 49 3.14 5.46 1.44
C HIS A 49 2.70 4.34 0.51
N VAL A 50 2.30 4.71 -0.70
CA VAL A 50 1.94 3.80 -1.78
C VAL A 50 2.70 4.19 -3.05
N GLU A 51 3.31 3.23 -3.73
CA GLU A 51 3.97 3.42 -5.03
C GLU A 51 3.25 2.67 -6.14
N PHE A 52 3.24 3.27 -7.33
CA PHE A 52 2.65 2.71 -8.54
C PHE A 52 3.77 2.34 -9.52
N GLY A 53 4.19 1.08 -9.45
CA GLY A 53 5.35 0.60 -10.22
C GLY A 53 6.64 1.28 -9.76
N LEU A 54 7.35 1.94 -10.68
CA LEU A 54 8.60 2.66 -10.41
C LEU A 54 8.50 4.16 -10.74
N GLN A 55 7.27 4.67 -10.93
CA GLN A 55 7.02 6.03 -11.42
C GLN A 55 6.75 7.04 -10.29
N GLY A 56 6.79 6.58 -9.05
CA GLY A 56 6.43 7.37 -7.87
C GLY A 56 5.09 6.94 -7.27
N GLY A 57 4.56 7.80 -6.40
CA GLY A 57 3.46 7.42 -5.53
C GLY A 57 2.93 8.54 -4.66
N TYR A 58 2.10 8.18 -3.70
CA TYR A 58 1.51 9.11 -2.76
C TYR A 58 1.91 8.80 -1.32
N LEU A 59 2.12 9.84 -0.54
CA LEU A 59 2.35 9.78 0.88
C LEU A 59 1.27 10.55 1.62
N HIS A 60 0.82 10.00 2.74
CA HIS A 60 -0.01 10.67 3.72
C HIS A 60 0.71 10.63 5.07
N ALA A 61 1.01 11.81 5.60
CA ALA A 61 1.54 11.95 6.95
C ALA A 61 0.38 11.74 7.94
N ILE A 62 0.62 11.00 9.02
CA ILE A 62 -0.42 10.62 9.98
C ILE A 62 -0.29 11.53 11.20
N ASP A 63 -1.33 12.32 11.51
CA ASP A 63 -1.29 13.22 12.66
C ASP A 63 -1.74 12.51 13.96
N GLU A 64 -2.81 11.71 13.88
CA GLU A 64 -3.40 10.99 15.02
C GLU A 64 -3.39 9.47 14.80
N GLU A 65 -2.29 8.81 15.14
CA GLU A 65 -2.11 7.36 14.94
C GLU A 65 -3.24 6.50 15.53
N GLU A 66 -3.81 6.90 16.68
CA GLU A 66 -4.89 6.17 17.34
C GLU A 66 -6.21 6.19 16.57
N LYS A 67 -6.43 7.21 15.73
CA LYS A 67 -7.63 7.36 14.91
C LYS A 67 -7.44 6.87 13.48
N PHE A 68 -6.20 6.77 13.03
CA PHE A 68 -5.88 6.39 11.67
C PHE A 68 -6.24 4.93 11.39
N ASN A 69 -6.93 4.67 10.28
CA ASN A 69 -7.22 3.32 9.84
C ASN A 69 -5.95 2.65 9.28
N ALA A 70 -5.28 1.83 10.09
CA ALA A 70 -4.08 1.08 9.67
C ALA A 70 -4.33 0.11 8.48
N GLN A 71 -5.59 -0.11 8.10
CA GLN A 71 -6.00 -0.99 7.01
C GLN A 71 -6.36 -0.23 5.74
N LEU A 72 -6.29 1.11 5.74
CA LEU A 72 -6.68 1.96 4.62
C LEU A 72 -6.17 1.46 3.27
N GLY A 73 -4.87 1.15 3.17
CA GLY A 73 -4.28 0.67 1.91
C GLY A 73 -4.85 -0.68 1.45
N ARG A 74 -5.13 -1.59 2.39
CA ARG A 74 -5.76 -2.88 2.07
C ARG A 74 -7.22 -2.67 1.64
N ASP A 75 -7.95 -1.79 2.32
CA ASP A 75 -9.36 -1.51 2.02
C ASP A 75 -9.50 -0.92 0.61
N VAL A 76 -8.60 -0.01 0.24
CA VAL A 76 -8.51 0.52 -1.13
C VAL A 76 -8.24 -0.58 -2.15
N LEU A 77 -7.27 -1.48 -1.89
CA LEU A 77 -6.96 -2.59 -2.80
C LEU A 77 -8.12 -3.58 -2.93
N ILE A 78 -8.86 -3.86 -1.85
CA ILE A 78 -10.06 -4.69 -1.88
C ILE A 78 -11.11 -4.09 -2.81
N GLY A 79 -11.32 -2.77 -2.71
CA GLY A 79 -12.24 -2.04 -3.58
C GLY A 79 -11.81 -2.04 -5.05
N ILE A 80 -10.52 -1.80 -5.33
CA ILE A 80 -9.98 -1.83 -6.70
C ILE A 80 -10.09 -3.22 -7.32
N CYS A 81 -9.83 -4.27 -6.55
CA CYS A 81 -9.86 -5.65 -7.02
C CYS A 81 -11.26 -6.29 -7.01
N ASP A 82 -12.29 -5.53 -6.62
CA ASP A 82 -13.68 -5.99 -6.49
C ASP A 82 -13.78 -7.33 -5.74
N LEU A 83 -13.04 -7.44 -4.63
CA LEU A 83 -12.99 -8.68 -3.86
C LEU A 83 -14.27 -8.84 -3.01
N PRO A 84 -14.88 -10.04 -2.97
CA PRO A 84 -16.07 -10.27 -2.16
C PRO A 84 -15.77 -10.06 -0.67
N ALA A 85 -16.76 -9.58 0.08
CA ALA A 85 -16.65 -9.23 1.50
C ALA A 85 -16.06 -10.39 2.34
N GLU A 86 -16.39 -11.64 2.00
CA GLU A 86 -15.86 -12.83 2.66
C GLU A 86 -14.35 -12.96 2.51
N ARG A 87 -13.76 -12.56 1.38
CA ARG A 87 -12.31 -12.56 1.15
C ARG A 87 -11.65 -11.28 1.67
N ALA A 88 -12.35 -10.14 1.58
CA ALA A 88 -11.91 -8.86 2.13
C ALA A 88 -11.60 -8.96 3.63
N HIS A 89 -12.51 -9.56 4.40
CA HIS A 89 -12.47 -9.64 5.87
C HIS A 89 -11.79 -10.92 6.41
N GLN A 90 -11.22 -11.77 5.55
CA GLN A 90 -10.56 -13.03 5.90
C GLN A 90 -9.17 -12.87 6.57
N ARG A 91 -9.01 -11.82 7.39
CA ARG A 91 -7.71 -11.34 7.90
C ARG A 91 -6.91 -12.39 8.69
N ASN A 92 -7.57 -13.40 9.26
CA ASN A 92 -6.99 -14.28 10.27
C ASN A 92 -7.33 -15.77 10.08
N ARG A 93 -7.73 -16.22 8.87
CA ARG A 93 -7.90 -17.66 8.68
C ARG A 93 -6.51 -18.30 8.52
N PRO A 94 -6.08 -19.20 9.42
CA PRO A 94 -4.82 -19.91 9.22
C PRO A 94 -4.94 -20.68 7.91
N GLU A 95 -4.05 -20.39 6.96
CA GLU A 95 -3.93 -21.20 5.76
C GLU A 95 -3.29 -22.54 6.11
N ASP A 96 -3.64 -23.58 5.34
CA ASP A 96 -2.98 -24.88 5.46
C ASP A 96 -1.48 -24.70 5.17
N PRO A 97 -0.59 -25.10 6.10
CA PRO A 97 0.85 -25.01 5.87
C PRO A 97 1.31 -25.70 4.59
N ALA A 98 0.62 -26.76 4.14
CA ALA A 98 0.95 -27.42 2.88
C ALA A 98 0.56 -26.58 1.65
N ALA A 99 -0.54 -25.84 1.72
CA ALA A 99 -0.96 -24.91 0.67
C ALA A 99 0.02 -23.74 0.55
N VAL A 100 0.43 -23.14 1.68
CA VAL A 100 1.43 -22.07 1.72
C VAL A 100 2.76 -22.52 1.13
N ARG A 101 3.25 -23.72 1.51
CA ARG A 101 4.48 -24.30 0.93
C ARG A 101 4.41 -24.47 -0.58
N ARG A 102 3.26 -24.89 -1.10
CA ARG A 102 3.04 -25.04 -2.55
C ARG A 102 3.07 -23.68 -3.25
N ALA A 103 2.30 -22.72 -2.76
CA ALA A 103 2.24 -21.37 -3.30
C ALA A 103 3.63 -20.69 -3.31
N LEU A 104 4.40 -20.86 -2.23
CA LEU A 104 5.79 -20.39 -2.16
C LEU A 104 6.66 -21.04 -3.23
N GLY A 105 6.59 -22.36 -3.39
CA GLY A 105 7.36 -23.09 -4.40
C GLY A 105 7.04 -22.63 -5.83
N ASP A 106 5.76 -22.36 -6.12
CA ASP A 106 5.33 -21.87 -7.43
C ASP A 106 5.76 -20.42 -7.68
N PHE A 107 5.67 -19.56 -6.65
CA PHE A 107 6.18 -18.19 -6.71
C PHE A 107 7.69 -18.16 -6.97
N LEU A 108 8.48 -18.96 -6.25
CA LEU A 108 9.94 -19.00 -6.41
C LEU A 108 10.36 -19.44 -7.81
N LYS A 109 9.61 -20.37 -8.44
CA LYS A 109 9.86 -20.76 -9.84
C LYS A 109 9.61 -19.60 -10.80
N GLN A 110 8.54 -18.84 -10.59
CA GLN A 110 8.21 -17.67 -11.42
C GLN A 110 9.20 -16.52 -11.22
N TRP A 111 9.67 -16.33 -9.99
CA TRP A 111 10.65 -15.30 -9.64
C TRP A 111 12.07 -15.63 -10.10
N ALA A 112 12.39 -16.92 -10.30
CA ALA A 112 13.75 -17.39 -10.59
C ALA A 112 14.51 -16.65 -11.71
N PRO A 113 13.88 -16.20 -12.82
CA PRO A 113 14.56 -15.42 -13.88
C PRO A 113 14.92 -13.98 -13.48
N TYR A 114 14.27 -13.43 -12.46
CA TYR A 114 14.40 -12.02 -12.03
C TYR A 114 15.22 -11.86 -10.75
N ASP A 115 15.64 -12.98 -10.15
CA ASP A 115 16.36 -13.00 -8.89
C ASP A 115 17.85 -12.65 -9.08
N TRP A 116 18.14 -11.35 -8.99
CA TRP A 116 19.49 -10.81 -9.05
C TRP A 116 20.37 -11.21 -7.84
N THR A 117 19.77 -11.62 -6.72
CA THR A 117 20.52 -11.94 -5.48
C THR A 117 21.37 -13.20 -5.61
N LYS A 118 21.05 -14.08 -6.57
CA LYS A 118 21.87 -15.27 -6.91
C LYS A 118 23.27 -14.92 -7.42
N GLN A 119 23.49 -13.69 -7.86
CA GLN A 119 24.78 -13.20 -8.33
C GLN A 119 25.63 -12.59 -7.21
N LEU A 120 25.07 -12.42 -6.00
CA LEU A 120 25.78 -11.90 -4.82
C LEU A 120 26.43 -13.00 -3.98
N ALA A 121 26.15 -14.27 -4.30
CA ALA A 121 26.62 -15.44 -3.60
C ALA A 121 27.95 -15.98 -4.16
#